data_AF-A0A7X5DR96-F1
#
_entry.id   AF-A0A7X5DR96-F1
#
_cell.length_a   1.000
_cell.length_b   1.000
_cell.length_c   1.000
_cell.angle_alpha   90.00
_cell.angle_beta   90.00
_cell.angle_gamma   90.00
#
_symmetry.space_group_name_H-M   'P 1'
#
loop_
_entity.id
_entity.type
_entity.pdbx_description
1 polymer ?
#
loop_
_entity_poly.entity_id
_entity_poly.type
_entity_poly.pdbx_seq_one_letter_code
_entity_poly.pdbx_strand_id
1 'polypeptide(L)' 'MTVHYENLAQAVILQAVKDYRTARKELKYHPKNKDTKLMIEDCERFFRSDWFGVLTSVDGQMLLIRLQEE' A
#
# COMPACT_ATOMS: atom_id res chain seq x y z
N MET A 1 -3.10 -4.93 -26.62
CA MET A 1 -2.57 -5.89 -25.63
C MET A 1 -2.05 -5.23 -24.34
N THR A 2 -2.36 -3.96 -24.06
CA THR A 2 -1.87 -3.22 -22.87
C THR A 2 -2.88 -3.16 -21.72
N VAL A 3 -4.18 -3.20 -22.02
CA VAL A 3 -5.28 -3.00 -21.05
C VAL A 3 -5.31 -4.03 -19.91
N HIS A 4 -4.85 -5.27 -20.14
CA HIS A 4 -4.89 -6.32 -19.10
C HIS A 4 -3.85 -6.13 -18.00
N TYR A 5 -2.64 -5.64 -18.34
CA TYR A 5 -1.58 -5.41 -17.37
C TYR A 5 -1.84 -4.17 -16.52
N GLU A 6 -2.44 -3.14 -17.12
CA GLU A 6 -2.89 -1.94 -16.41
C GLU A 6 -3.98 -2.28 -15.38
N ASN A 7 -4.96 -3.09 -15.75
CA ASN A 7 -6.01 -3.54 -14.83
C ASN A 7 -5.44 -4.35 -13.65
N LEU A 8 -4.47 -5.22 -13.93
CA LEU A 8 -3.80 -6.00 -12.89
C LEU A 8 -2.99 -5.10 -11.95
N ALA A 9 -2.21 -4.16 -12.52
CA ALA A 9 -1.43 -3.19 -11.75
C ALA A 9 -2.34 -2.37 -10.82
N GLN A 10 -3.43 -1.83 -11.35
CA GLN A 10 -4.42 -1.10 -10.57
C GLN A 10 -5.05 -1.97 -9.48
N ALA A 11 -5.38 -3.22 -9.77
CA ALA A 11 -5.92 -4.15 -8.78
C ALA A 11 -4.92 -4.41 -7.64
N VAL A 12 -3.65 -4.62 -7.95
CA VAL A 12 -2.59 -4.81 -6.93
C VAL A 12 -2.45 -3.56 -6.06
N ILE A 13 -2.44 -2.36 -6.65
CA ILE A 13 -2.36 -1.10 -5.91
C ILE A 13 -3.57 -0.96 -4.97
N LEU A 14 -4.78 -1.22 -5.47
CA LEU A 14 -6.00 -1.12 -4.65
C LEU A 14 -6.02 -2.14 -3.51
N GLN A 15 -5.47 -3.33 -3.71
CA GLN A 15 -5.31 -4.32 -2.63
C GLN A 15 -4.30 -3.83 -1.59
N ALA A 16 -3.11 -3.36 -2.00
CA ALA A 16 -2.12 -2.84 -1.08
C ALA A 16 -2.67 -1.69 -0.21
N VAL A 17 -3.51 -0.82 -0.77
CA VAL A 17 -4.18 0.26 -0.01
C VAL A 17 -5.16 -0.31 1.03
N LYS A 18 -5.93 -1.34 0.68
CA LYS A 18 -6.86 -2.00 1.61
C LYS A 18 -6.12 -2.72 2.73
N ASP A 19 -5.05 -3.40 2.40
CA ASP A 19 -4.19 -4.12 3.34
C ASP A 19 -3.54 -3.16 4.32
N TYR A 20 -3.00 -2.04 3.83
CA TYR A 20 -2.43 -0.99 4.67
C TYR A 20 -3.46 -0.43 5.67
N ARG A 21 -4.66 -0.07 5.19
CA ARG A 21 -5.74 0.46 6.05
C ARG A 21 -6.17 -0.55 7.12
N THR A 22 -6.28 -1.82 6.73
CA THR A 22 -6.68 -2.89 7.65
C THR A 22 -5.60 -3.09 8.70
N ALA A 23 -4.33 -3.17 8.29
CA ALA A 23 -3.21 -3.29 9.21
C ALA A 23 -3.10 -2.09 10.15
N ARG A 24 -3.32 -0.85 9.68
CA ARG A 24 -3.32 0.35 10.55
C ARG A 24 -4.43 0.30 11.60
N LYS A 25 -5.63 -0.14 11.21
CA LYS A 25 -6.75 -0.35 12.15
C LYS A 25 -6.40 -1.41 13.18
N GLU A 26 -5.91 -2.56 12.73
CA GLU A 26 -5.48 -3.65 13.62
C GLU A 26 -4.37 -3.20 14.58
N LEU A 27 -3.40 -2.40 14.12
CA LEU A 27 -2.32 -1.89 14.98
C LEU A 27 -2.86 -0.99 16.10
N LYS A 28 -3.93 -0.25 15.86
CA LYS A 28 -4.59 0.59 16.86
C LYS A 28 -5.21 -0.24 17.99
N TYR A 29 -5.77 -1.41 17.68
CA TYR A 29 -6.36 -2.32 18.67
C TYR A 29 -5.32 -3.28 19.29
N HIS A 30 -4.34 -3.70 18.50
CA HIS A 30 -3.33 -4.70 18.85
C HIS A 30 -1.90 -4.19 18.56
N PRO A 31 -1.39 -3.19 19.31
CA PRO A 31 -0.11 -2.52 19.04
C PRO A 31 1.13 -3.40 19.20
N LYS A 32 0.98 -4.59 19.81
CA LYS A 32 2.05 -5.57 19.98
C LYS A 32 2.07 -6.64 18.89
N ASN A 33 1.12 -6.64 17.96
CA ASN A 33 1.10 -7.60 16.87
C ASN A 33 2.27 -7.31 15.91
N LYS A 34 3.21 -8.25 15.82
CA LYS A 34 4.39 -8.13 14.96
C LYS A 34 4.03 -8.29 13.49
N ASP A 35 3.08 -9.17 13.17
CA ASP A 35 2.64 -9.43 11.81
C ASP A 35 1.98 -8.18 11.20
N THR A 36 1.18 -7.48 12.00
CA THR A 36 0.57 -6.20 11.59
C THR A 36 1.62 -5.12 11.30
N LYS A 37 2.71 -5.06 12.09
CA LYS A 37 3.80 -4.10 11.86
C LYS A 37 4.57 -4.43 10.59
N LEU A 38 4.88 -5.71 10.37
CA LEU A 38 5.55 -6.18 9.16
C LEU A 38 4.70 -5.85 7.92
N MET A 39 3.39 -6.11 7.98
CA MET A 39 2.48 -5.80 6.87
C MET A 39 2.44 -4.31 6.52
N ILE A 40 2.46 -3.43 7.53
CA ILE A 40 2.57 -1.99 7.33
C ILE A 40 3.89 -1.64 6.66
N GLU A 41 5.02 -2.15 7.17
CA GLU A 41 6.35 -1.89 6.63
C GLU A 41 6.48 -2.36 5.17
N ASP A 42 5.98 -3.55 4.85
CA ASP A 42 5.98 -4.09 3.49
C ASP A 42 5.14 -3.22 2.54
N CYS A 43 3.97 -2.76 2.98
CA CYS A 43 3.15 -1.83 2.21
C CYS A 43 3.86 -0.48 2.01
N GLU A 44 4.49 0.08 3.05
CA GLU A 44 5.26 1.34 2.93
C GLU A 44 6.41 1.20 1.94
N ARG A 45 7.12 0.07 2.00
CA ARG A 45 8.20 -0.24 1.06
C ARG A 45 7.69 -0.40 -0.36
N PHE A 46 6.53 -1.03 -0.55
CA PHE A 46 5.88 -1.13 -1.85
C PHE A 46 5.55 0.26 -2.42
N PHE A 47 4.88 1.13 -1.65
CA PHE A 47 4.52 2.48 -2.12
C PHE A 47 5.73 3.38 -2.37
N ARG A 48 6.84 3.20 -1.63
CA ARG A 48 8.08 3.95 -1.84
C ARG A 48 8.97 3.36 -2.94
N SER A 49 8.65 2.18 -3.47
CA SER A 49 9.49 1.51 -4.46
C SER A 49 9.38 2.14 -5.85
N ASP A 50 10.48 2.12 -6.60
CA ASP A 50 10.49 2.57 -8.01
C ASP A 50 9.49 1.78 -8.87
N TRP A 51 9.24 0.52 -8.50
CA TRP A 51 8.25 -0.35 -9.16
C TRP A 51 6.84 0.24 -9.09
N PHE A 52 6.47 0.91 -8.01
CA PHE A 52 5.18 1.59 -7.92
C PHE A 52 5.05 2.70 -8.98
N GLY A 53 6.12 3.48 -9.19
CA GLY A 53 6.16 4.51 -10.23
C GLY A 53 6.09 3.96 -11.66
N VAL A 54 6.48 2.70 -11.86
CA VAL A 54 6.31 1.98 -13.13
C VAL A 54 4.85 1.57 -13.34
N LEU A 55 4.15 1.18 -12.27
CA LEU A 55 2.76 0.75 -12.32
C LEU A 55 1.76 1.92 -12.41
N THR A 56 2.12 3.10 -11.89
CA THR A 56 1.26 4.28 -11.87
C THR A 56 2.05 5.58 -11.87
N SER A 57 1.49 6.63 -12.49
CA SER A 57 2.05 7.99 -12.43
C SER A 57 1.75 8.70 -11.10
N VAL A 58 1.08 8.02 -10.16
CA VAL A 58 0.79 8.57 -8.82
C VAL A 58 2.05 8.55 -7.96
N ASP A 59 2.27 9.61 -7.21
CA ASP A 59 3.33 9.66 -6.20
C ASP A 59 2.95 8.78 -5.00
N GLY A 60 3.65 7.65 -4.86
CA GLY A 60 3.44 6.69 -3.78
C GLY A 60 3.77 7.23 -2.40
N GLN A 61 4.70 8.19 -2.28
CA GLN A 61 4.98 8.87 -1.00
C GLN A 61 3.81 9.76 -0.59
N MET A 62 3.26 10.53 -1.54
CA MET A 62 2.09 11.37 -1.28
C MET A 62 0.87 10.53 -0.91
N LEU A 63 0.68 9.40 -1.57
CA LEU A 63 -0.38 8.45 -1.24
C LEU A 63 -0.22 7.90 0.17
N LEU A 64 1.02 7.54 0.56
CA LEU A 64 1.31 7.03 1.90
C LEU A 64 1.03 8.08 2.99
N ILE A 65 1.43 9.35 2.78
CA ILE A 65 1.17 10.44 3.73
C ILE A 65 -0.34 10.55 3.98
N ARG A 66 -1.14 10.58 2.92
CA ARG A 66 -2.61 10.61 3.04
C ARG A 66 -3.17 9.40 3.79
N LEU A 67 -2.62 8.21 3.53
CA LEU A 67 -3.03 6.99 4.24
C LEU A 67 -2.60 6.97 5.70
N GLN A 68 -1.57 7.70 6.10
CA GLN A 68 -1.13 7.85 7.49
C GLN A 68 -1.95 8.90 8.25
N GLU A 69 -2.43 9.94 7.55
CA GLU A 69 -3.27 11.01 8.10
C GLU A 69 -4.75 10.62 8.27
N GLU A 70 -5.25 9.62 7.52
CA GLU A 70 -6.61 9.07 7.64
C GLU A 70 -6.93 8.52 9.05
#